data_AF-A0A534REQ7-F1
#
_entry.id   AF-A0A534REQ7-F1
#
_cell.length_a   1.000
_cell.length_b   1.000
_cell.length_c   1.000
_cell.angle_alpha   90.00
_cell.angle_beta   90.00
_cell.angle_gamma   90.00
#
_symmetry.space_group_name_H-M   'P 1'
#
loop_
_entity.id
_entity.type
_entity.pdbx_description
1 polymer ?
#
loop_
_entity_poly.entity_id
_entity_poly.type
_entity_poly.pdbx_seq_one_letter_code
_entity_poly.pdbx_strand_id
1 'polypeptide(L)' 'MQDAAFDAVAIGASAGGVTALQTVISALPRGFRAAVLIVQHLDPRHKSLLADLLGRHAQMTVKEAD' A
#
# COMPACT_ATOMS: atom_id res chain seq x y z
N MET A 1 -4.20 -4.67 -25.73
CA MET A 1 -3.97 -4.17 -24.35
C MET A 1 -2.74 -4.88 -23.82
N GLN A 2 -1.72 -4.17 -23.34
CA GLN A 2 -0.52 -4.80 -22.78
C GLN A 2 -0.83 -5.23 -21.35
N ASP A 3 -0.87 -6.53 -21.10
CA ASP A 3 -1.04 -7.10 -19.77
C ASP A 3 0.03 -6.62 -18.79
N ALA A 4 -0.29 -6.66 -17.50
CA ALA A 4 0.68 -6.29 -16.48
C ALA A 4 1.88 -7.24 -16.58
N ALA A 5 3.09 -6.70 -16.47
CA ALA A 5 4.30 -7.54 -16.42
C ALA A 5 4.30 -8.48 -15.18
N PHE A 6 3.52 -8.12 -14.16
CA PHE A 6 3.35 -8.89 -12.92
C PHE A 6 1.91 -8.76 -12.43
N ASP A 7 1.39 -9.84 -11.84
CA ASP A 7 0.05 -9.86 -11.24
C ASP A 7 0.01 -9.18 -9.85
N ALA A 8 1.16 -9.08 -9.17
CA ALA A 8 1.26 -8.49 -7.84
C ALA A 8 2.61 -7.81 -7.56
N VAL A 9 2.58 -6.87 -6.63
CA VAL A 9 3.73 -6.18 -6.03
C VAL A 9 3.60 -6.29 -4.52
N ALA A 10 4.61 -6.88 -3.86
CA ALA A 10 4.68 -6.96 -2.40
C ALA A 10 5.73 -5.98 -1.86
N ILE A 11 5.35 -5.16 -0.89
CA ILE A 11 6.19 -4.13 -0.28
C ILE A 11 6.32 -4.42 1.23
N GLY A 12 7.54 -4.64 1.69
CA GLY A 12 7.87 -4.75 3.12
C GLY A 12 8.52 -3.46 3.63
N ALA A 13 8.10 -2.98 4.79
CA ALA A 13 8.61 -1.75 5.39
C ALA A 13 8.65 -1.79 6.93
N SER A 14 9.42 -0.87 7.54
CA SER A 14 9.63 -0.78 9.00
C SER A 14 9.79 0.70 9.41
N ALA A 15 10.84 1.08 10.13
CA ALA A 15 11.11 2.47 10.51
C ALA A 15 11.13 3.41 9.29
N GLY A 16 10.38 4.53 9.36
CA GLY A 16 10.21 5.47 8.25
C GLY A 16 9.35 4.96 7.08
N GLY A 17 8.90 3.71 7.14
CA GLY A 17 8.18 3.04 6.06
C GLY A 17 6.87 3.71 5.67
N VAL A 18 6.14 4.27 6.63
CA VAL A 18 4.83 4.90 6.37
C VAL A 18 4.96 6.07 5.39
N THR A 19 5.94 6.95 5.54
CA THR A 19 6.17 8.09 4.63
C THR A 19 6.61 7.63 3.24
N ALA A 20 7.45 6.58 3.17
CA ALA A 20 7.84 6.00 1.90
C ALA A 20 6.64 5.36 1.18
N LEU A 21 5.81 4.61 1.91
CA LEU A 21 4.60 3.99 1.39
C LEU A 21 3.63 5.04 0.86
N GLN A 22 3.40 6.14 1.59
CA GLN A 22 2.58 7.27 1.13
C GLN A 22 3.08 7.84 -0.20
N THR A 23 4.39 7.97 -0.37
CA THR A 23 4.99 8.46 -1.63
C THR A 23 4.73 7.50 -2.78
N VAL A 24 4.95 6.20 -2.57
CA VAL A 24 4.73 5.15 -3.57
C VAL A 24 3.27 5.09 -3.99
N ILE A 25 2.35 4.94 -3.02
CA ILE A 25 0.92 4.74 -3.29
C ILE A 25 0.23 5.99 -3.87
N SER A 26 0.73 7.19 -3.58
CA SER A 26 0.20 8.44 -4.20
C SER A 26 0.49 8.51 -5.70
N ALA A 27 1.56 7.86 -6.15
CA ALA A 27 1.96 7.84 -7.55
C ALA A 27 1.24 6.75 -8.36
N LEU A 28 0.59 5.78 -7.71
CA LEU A 28 -0.11 4.70 -8.39
C LEU A 28 -1.46 5.17 -8.92
N PRO A 29 -1.75 4.97 -10.22
CA PRO A 29 -3.04 5.34 -10.79
C PRO A 29 -4.16 4.43 -10.28
N ARG A 30 -5.40 4.92 -10.26
CA ARG A 30 -6.59 4.13 -9.90
C ARG A 30 -6.69 2.77 -10.62
N GLY A 31 -6.24 2.72 -11.88
CA GLY A 31 -6.26 1.52 -12.74
C GLY A 31 -4.95 0.73 -12.74
N PHE A 32 -4.09 0.88 -11.73
CA PHE A 32 -2.86 0.11 -11.62
C PHE A 32 -3.20 -1.40 -11.62
N ARG A 33 -2.64 -2.13 -12.60
CA ARG A 33 -3.11 -3.47 -12.96
C ARG A 33 -2.65 -4.57 -11.99
N ALA A 34 -1.50 -4.39 -11.34
CA ALA A 34 -1.00 -5.36 -10.36
C ALA A 34 -1.62 -5.13 -8.98
N ALA A 35 -1.93 -6.21 -8.27
CA ALA A 35 -2.33 -6.13 -6.87
C ALA A 35 -1.17 -5.61 -6.01
N VAL A 36 -1.43 -4.72 -5.05
CA VAL A 36 -0.40 -4.17 -4.17
C VAL A 36 -0.62 -4.69 -2.75
N LEU A 37 0.36 -5.42 -2.24
CA LEU A 37 0.38 -6.01 -0.91
C LEU A 37 1.41 -5.27 -0.07
N ILE A 38 1.02 -4.78 1.11
CA ILE A 38 1.90 -3.99 1.98
C ILE A 38 2.00 -4.66 3.35
N VAL A 39 3.22 -4.92 3.79
CA VAL A 39 3.53 -5.39 5.14
C VAL A 39 4.40 -4.35 5.81
N GLN A 40 3.86 -3.71 6.84
CA GLN A 40 4.56 -2.68 7.61
C GLN A 40 4.73 -3.20 9.04
N HIS A 41 5.96 -3.19 9.54
CA HIS A 41 6.22 -3.46 10.95
C HIS A 41 5.64 -2.32 11.80
N LEU A 42 4.67 -2.63 12.66
CA LEU A 42 4.00 -1.70 13.58
C LEU A 42 4.09 -2.22 15.02
N ASP A 43 3.94 -1.31 15.99
CA ASP A 43 3.81 -1.70 17.40
C ASP A 43 2.49 -2.46 17.61
N PRO A 44 2.52 -3.72 18.08
CA PRO A 44 1.33 -4.54 18.26
C PRO A 44 0.39 -4.01 19.36
N ARG A 45 0.84 -3.08 20.21
CA ARG A 45 0.02 -2.50 21.29
C ARG A 45 -1.02 -1.50 20.79
N HIS A 46 -0.91 -1.04 19.55
CA HIS A 46 -1.80 -0.04 18.97
C HIS A 46 -2.56 -0.62 17.78
N LYS A 47 -3.84 -0.26 17.65
CA LYS A 47 -4.57 -0.54 16.42
C LYS A 47 -3.88 0.17 15.26
N SER A 48 -3.64 -0.58 14.18
CA SER A 48 -3.13 -0.01 12.94
C SER A 48 -4.15 0.98 12.38
N LEU A 49 -3.67 2.17 11.98
CA LEU A 49 -4.40 3.12 11.14
C LEU A 49 -3.78 3.19 9.74
N LEU A 50 -3.00 2.18 9.36
CA LEU A 50 -2.18 2.21 8.15
C LEU A 50 -3.06 2.25 6.90
N ALA A 51 -4.09 1.41 6.83
CA ALA A 51 -4.99 1.38 5.68
C ALA A 51 -5.69 2.73 5.49
N ASP A 52 -6.18 3.36 6.56
CA ASP A 52 -6.81 4.68 6.51
C ASP A 52 -5.81 5.78 6.11
N LEU A 53 -4.60 5.73 6.67
CA LEU A 53 -3.53 6.67 6.35
C LEU A 53 -3.16 6.61 4.87
N LEU A 54 -2.91 5.41 4.34
CA LEU A 54 -2.56 5.21 2.93
C LEU A 54 -3.77 5.49 2.03
N GLY A 55 -4.98 5.09 2.42
CA GLY A 55 -6.21 5.32 1.67
C GLY A 55 -6.52 6.80 1.40
N ARG A 56 -6.11 7.71 2.30
CA ARG A 56 -6.22 9.16 2.08
C ARG A 56 -5.32 9.70 0.97
N HIS A 57 -4.25 8.98 0.63
CA HIS A 57 -3.26 9.38 -0.37
C HIS A 57 -3.35 8.55 -1.65
N ALA A 58 -4.01 7.39 -1.62
CA ALA A 58 -4.13 6.50 -2.77
C ALA A 58 -5.26 6.92 -3.72
N GLN A 59 -5.08 6.63 -5.02
CA GLN A 59 -6.16 6.74 -6.01
C GLN A 59 -7.00 5.46 -6.12
N MET A 60 -6.58 4.39 -5.45
CA MET A 60 -7.23 3.09 -5.40
C MET A 60 -7.68 2.78 -3.97
N THR A 61 -8.58 1.82 -3.83
CA THR A 61 -9.06 1.40 -2.52
C THR A 61 -7.94 0.71 -1.75
N VAL A 62 -7.73 1.17 -0.52
CA VAL A 62 -6.81 0.56 0.44
C VAL A 62 -7.65 0.02 1.59
N LYS A 63 -7.39 -1.22 2.00
CA LYS A 63 -8.03 -1.87 3.15
C LYS A 63 -7.02 -2.71 3.91
N GLU A 64 -7.32 -3.01 5.18
CA GLU A 64 -6.63 -4.09 5.87
C GLU A 64 -7.00 -5.43 5.21
N ALA A 65 -6.05 -6.37 5.21
CA ALA A 65 -6.27 -7.70 4.67
C ALA A 65 -7.21 -8.49 5.59
N ASP A 66 -8.14 -9.23 4.98
CA ASP A 66 -9.21 -10.04 5.60
C ASP A 66 -9.19 -11.49 5.09
#